data_AF-E9Q023-F1
#
_entry.id   AF-E9Q023-F1
#
_cell.length_a   1.000
_cell.length_b   1.000
_cell.length_c   1.000
_cell.angle_alpha   90.00
_cell.angle_beta   90.00
_cell.angle_gamma   90.00
#
_symmetry.space_group_name_H-M   'P 1'
#
loop_
_entity.id
_entity.type
_entity.pdbx_description
1 polymer ?
#
loop_
_entity_poly.entity_id
_entity_poly.type
_entity_poly.pdbx_seq_one_letter_code
_entity_poly.pdbx_strand_id
1 'polypeptide(L)' 'MGYIMGKAEGSVAREEWHGHVTALSVAPEFRRLGLAAKLMELLEEISE' A
#
# COMPACT_ATOMS: atom_id res chain seq x y z
N MET A 1 4.56 -7.10 14.25
CA MET A 1 3.26 -6.81 13.60
C MET A 1 3.40 -5.56 12.75
N GLY A 2 2.61 -5.41 11.69
CA GLY A 2 2.68 -4.28 10.76
C GLY A 2 1.34 -4.03 10.08
N TYR A 3 1.19 -2.89 9.42
CA TYR A 3 -0.03 -2.52 8.70
C TYR A 3 0.31 -1.72 7.43
N ILE A 4 -0.64 -1.70 6.49
CA ILE A 4 -0.63 -0.84 5.31
C ILE A 4 -2.00 -0.18 5.15
N MET A 5 -2.00 1.07 4.66
CA MET A 5 -3.19 1.84 4.35
C MET A 5 -2.99 2.52 3.01
N GLY A 6 -3.96 2.37 2.11
CA GLY A 6 -4.02 3.05 0.83
C GLY A 6 -5.38 3.68 0.57
N LYS A 7 -5.43 4.50 -0.48
CA LYS A 7 -6.65 5.13 -1.00
C LYS A 7 -6.54 5.27 -2.51
N ALA A 8 -7.67 5.36 -3.20
CA ALA A 8 -7.68 5.76 -4.61
C ALA A 8 -7.50 7.28 -4.73
N GLU A 9 -6.58 7.71 -5.58
CA GLU A 9 -6.40 9.11 -5.96
C GLU A 9 -6.51 9.23 -7.48
N GLY A 10 -6.83 10.44 -7.95
CA GLY A 10 -7.05 10.66 -9.37
C GLY A 10 -8.10 11.69 -9.68
N SER A 11 -8.37 11.87 -10.98
CA SER A 11 -9.49 12.70 -11.43
C SER A 11 -10.19 12.08 -12.64
N VAL A 12 -11.52 12.16 -12.62
CA VAL A 12 -12.37 11.73 -13.74
C VAL A 12 -12.05 12.51 -15.01
N ALA A 13 -11.76 13.81 -14.89
CA ALA A 13 -11.48 14.69 -16.04
C ALA A 13 -10.21 14.29 -16.81
N ARG A 14 -9.29 13.53 -16.20
CA ARG A 14 -8.05 13.06 -16.83
C ARG A 14 -8.02 11.54 -17.02
N GLU A 15 -9.12 10.84 -16.70
CA GLU A 15 -9.21 9.37 -16.73
C GLU A 15 -8.03 8.68 -16.02
N GLU A 16 -7.52 9.31 -14.97
CA GLU A 16 -6.30 8.90 -14.28
C GLU A 16 -6.69 8.57 -12.85
N TRP A 17 -7.05 7.32 -12.61
CA TRP A 17 -7.22 6.76 -11.27
C TRP A 17 -6.04 5.86 -10.96
N HIS A 18 -5.48 5.98 -9.76
CA HIS A 18 -4.38 5.15 -9.31
C HIS A 18 -4.44 4.92 -7.81
N GLY A 19 -3.89 3.79 -7.35
CA GLY A 19 -3.68 3.53 -5.94
C GLY A 19 -2.65 4.49 -5.35
N HIS A 20 -2.88 4.94 -4.11
CA HIS A 20 -1.95 5.76 -3.34
C HIS A 20 -1.70 5.14 -1.97
N VAL A 21 -0.43 4.90 -1.63
CA VAL A 21 -0.06 4.40 -0.30
C VAL A 21 -0.03 5.56 0.68
N THR A 22 -0.94 5.55 1.65
CA THR A 22 -1.02 6.58 2.69
C THR A 22 -0.05 6.31 3.85
N ALA A 23 0.05 5.04 4.28
CA ALA A 23 0.95 4.65 5.35
C ALA A 23 1.33 3.17 5.26
N LEU A 24 2.59 2.87 5.55
CA LEU A 24 3.12 1.52 5.73
C LEU A 24 4.06 1.54 6.92
N SER A 25 3.86 0.64 7.88
CA SER A 25 4.71 0.56 9.07
C SER A 25 4.84 -0.87 9.56
N VAL A 26 6.07 -1.21 9.98
CA VAL A 26 6.42 -2.51 10.56
C VAL A 26 7.15 -2.29 11.88
N ALA A 27 6.65 -2.92 12.94
CA ALA A 27 7.27 -2.89 14.26
C ALA A 27 8.74 -3.38 14.18
N PRO A 28 9.69 -2.76 14.92
CA PRO A 28 11.12 -3.03 14.81
C PRO A 28 11.50 -4.51 14.85
N GLU A 29 10.86 -5.27 15.73
CA GLU A 29 11.12 -6.70 15.98
C GLU A 29 10.75 -7.59 14.79
N PHE A 30 9.97 -7.07 13.84
CA PHE A 30 9.47 -7.80 12.66
C PHE A 30 10.03 -7.24 11.35
N ARG A 31 11.00 -6.34 11.41
CA ARG A 31 11.67 -5.80 10.22
C ARG A 31 12.60 -6.84 9.61
N ARG A 32 12.94 -6.66 8.32
CA ARG A 32 13.81 -7.56 7.54
C ARG A 32 13.30 -8.99 7.34
N LEU A 33 12.04 -9.27 7.69
CA LEU A 33 11.34 -10.53 7.40
C LEU A 33 10.56 -10.51 6.07
N GLY A 34 10.67 -9.43 5.29
CA GLY A 34 9.88 -9.25 4.06
C GLY A 34 8.42 -8.85 4.27
N LEU A 35 7.99 -8.59 5.51
CA LEU A 35 6.59 -8.25 5.82
C LEU A 35 6.08 -7.01 5.08
N ALA A 36 6.92 -5.98 4.92
CA ALA A 36 6.56 -4.76 4.18
C ALA A 36 6.31 -5.04 2.70
N ALA A 37 7.10 -5.93 2.08
CA ALA A 37 6.92 -6.30 0.68
C ALA A 37 5.60 -7.03 0.46
N LYS A 38 5.28 -8.01 1.33
CA LYS A 38 3.99 -8.72 1.30
C LYS A 38 2.78 -7.80 1.46
N LEU A 39 2.90 -6.80 2.34
CA LEU A 39 1.84 -5.81 2.54
C LEU A 39 1.65 -4.92 1.29
N MET A 40 2.74 -4.56 0.60
CA MET A 40 2.68 -3.80 -0.65
C MET A 40 2.06 -4.62 -1.78
N GLU A 41 2.50 -5.87 -1.96
CA GLU A 41 1.92 -6.80 -2.96
C GLU A 41 0.40 -6.93 -2.78
N LEU A 42 -0.06 -7.09 -1.53
CA LEU A 42 -1.48 -7.14 -1.22
C LEU A 42 -2.23 -5.85 -1.59
N LEU A 43 -1.65 -4.68 -1.32
CA LEU A 43 -2.31 -3.41 -1.64
C LEU A 43 -2.35 -3.18 -3.15
N GLU A 44 -1.30 -3.56 -3.87
CA GLU A 44 -1.24 -3.48 -5.33
C GLU A 44 -2.31 -4.39 -5.96
N GLU A 45 -2.42 -5.65 -5.52
CA GLU A 45 -3.45 -6.59 -5.99
C GLU A 45 -4.88 -6.07 -5.78
N ILE A 46 -5.14 -5.38 -4.66
CA ILE A 46 -6.46 -4.80 -4.36
C ILE A 46 -6.73 -3.51 -5.16
N SER A 47 -5.67 -2.83 -5.63
CA SER A 47 -5.77 -1.52 -6.27
C SER A 47 -5.72 -1.57 -7.80
N GLU A 48 -5.53 -2.75 -8.41
CA GLU A 48 -5.74 -3.00 -9.85
C GLU A 48 -7.24 -3.07 -10.24
#